data_AF-A0A077WUM9-F1
#
_entry.id   AF-A0A077WUM9-F1
#
_cell.length_a   1.000
_cell.length_b   1.000
_cell.length_c   1.000
_cell.angle_alpha   90.00
_cell.angle_beta   90.00
_cell.angle_gamma   90.00
#
_symmetry.space_group_name_H-M   'P 1'
#
loop_
_entity.id
_entity.type
_entity.pdbx_description
1 polymer ?
#
loop_
_entity_poly.entity_id
_entity_poly.type
_entity_poly.pdbx_seq_one_letter_code
_entity_poly.pdbx_strand_id
1 'polypeptide(L)'
;MPVIVPFLSGSSKQLSIDIEQPIVYLRGPPSHATNNELTGSIVLNLSKPLSASLVDVKFVGKAQSQWPEGIGPRGTKLYHEKVIWEQQAILWQPDVDDKGMIPAGEHRWPFQFTLSNSMVETIEDDMAQVSYYLSATVRRPGSLVNWKRRRDMLVLRTLSSDDRMIRMERETDWCTATIALEQSAVVAGAHFPLTFMFVPKQKGVALECISMVVQEHKAYRLAEYHAARSENMKFKINLDSASSATDPEMEDASFAQLRRALNAKNAHIPLTVEPFQYRLVLQMPDCKSLTHSTYFPEIEIRHILHIHMEFSMPNCSERSVIDFRTPITIMDCRLKDEFGLPAYEECAPSASDLDRGEGRLKALSNSLAMGFFVCPCYTEYRKTVMGNREDFLLLRQQIISEHTALPPPYDG
;
A
#
# COMPACT_ATOMS: atom_id res chain seq x y z
N MET A 1 -0.64 12.97 -22.68
CA MET A 1 0.14 14.12 -22.21
C MET A 1 -0.70 14.83 -21.17
N PRO A 2 -0.33 14.87 -19.89
CA PRO A 2 -1.03 15.73 -18.96
C PRO A 2 -0.73 17.18 -19.36
N VAL A 3 -1.77 17.97 -19.57
CA VAL A 3 -1.63 19.42 -19.72
C VAL A 3 -1.18 19.95 -18.37
N ILE A 4 0.13 20.13 -18.22
CA ILE A 4 0.68 20.89 -17.09
C ILE A 4 0.33 22.34 -17.37
N VAL A 5 -0.78 22.78 -16.79
CA VAL A 5 -1.11 24.21 -16.77
C VAL A 5 -0.03 24.87 -15.92
N PRO A 6 0.72 25.85 -16.44
CA PRO A 6 1.81 26.46 -15.69
C PRO A 6 1.24 27.20 -14.47
N PHE A 7 1.55 26.68 -13.28
CA PHE A 7 1.30 27.37 -12.03
C PHE A 7 2.31 28.51 -11.90
N LEU A 8 1.88 29.74 -12.23
CA LEU A 8 2.71 30.93 -12.04
C LEU A 8 3.03 31.13 -10.56
N SER A 9 4.32 31.19 -10.25
CA SER A 9 4.95 31.08 -8.93
C SER A 9 4.74 32.28 -7.99
N GLY A 10 4.15 33.39 -8.45
CA GLY A 10 3.90 34.60 -7.64
C GLY A 10 2.71 34.51 -6.67
N SER A 11 1.74 33.63 -6.92
CA SER A 11 0.53 33.46 -6.10
C SER A 11 0.70 32.50 -4.91
N SER A 12 1.81 31.77 -4.87
CA SER A 12 2.03 30.64 -3.97
C SER A 12 2.14 31.00 -2.48
N LYS A 13 2.48 32.25 -2.15
CA LYS A 13 2.55 32.76 -0.76
C LYS A 13 1.27 33.43 -0.27
N GLN A 14 0.37 33.80 -1.19
CA GLN A 14 -0.84 34.56 -0.84
C GLN A 14 -2.02 33.66 -0.51
N LEU A 15 -2.08 32.44 -1.06
CA LEU A 15 -3.16 31.49 -0.81
C LEU A 15 -2.59 30.20 -0.24
N SER A 16 -2.98 29.83 0.99
CA SER A 16 -2.61 28.57 1.64
C SER A 16 -3.84 27.74 2.04
N ILE A 17 -3.58 26.45 2.28
CA ILE A 17 -4.56 25.48 2.78
C ILE A 17 -3.97 24.95 4.10
N ASP A 18 -4.59 25.36 5.19
CA ASP A 18 -4.22 24.95 6.54
C ASP A 18 -5.20 23.83 6.94
N ILE A 19 -4.68 22.68 7.36
CA ILE A 19 -5.48 21.52 7.76
C ILE A 19 -5.00 21.04 9.11
N GLU A 20 -5.93 20.52 9.91
CA GLU A 20 -5.62 19.97 11.23
C GLU A 20 -4.93 18.61 11.11
N GLN A 21 -5.42 17.76 10.21
CA GLN A 21 -4.87 16.42 9.95
C GLN A 21 -4.49 16.26 8.48
N PRO A 22 -3.20 16.00 8.17
CA PRO A 22 -2.76 15.81 6.79
C PRO A 22 -3.13 14.43 6.22
N ILE A 23 -3.44 13.47 7.09
CA ILE A 23 -3.76 12.09 6.75
C ILE A 23 -5.21 11.80 7.13
N VAL A 24 -5.94 11.15 6.23
CA VAL A 24 -7.29 10.63 6.46
C VAL A 24 -7.19 9.12 6.69
N TYR A 25 -7.72 8.63 7.81
CA TYR A 25 -7.70 7.21 8.15
C TYR A 25 -9.07 6.56 7.94
N LEU A 26 -9.15 5.60 7.03
CA LEU A 26 -10.32 4.76 6.80
C LEU A 26 -10.21 3.51 7.68
N ARG A 27 -11.30 3.06 8.31
CA ARG A 27 -11.27 1.95 9.27
C ARG A 27 -11.95 0.70 8.72
N GLY A 28 -11.18 -0.39 8.64
CA GLY A 28 -11.67 -1.68 8.20
C GLY A 28 -12.12 -1.67 6.74
N PRO A 29 -12.98 -2.61 6.32
CA PRO A 29 -13.47 -2.68 4.94
C PRO A 29 -14.44 -1.53 4.61
N PRO A 30 -14.61 -1.18 3.31
CA PRO A 30 -15.52 -0.12 2.86
C PRO A 30 -16.99 -0.27 3.32
N SER A 31 -17.41 -1.50 3.63
CA SER A 31 -18.76 -1.81 4.13
C SER A 31 -19.00 -1.33 5.57
N HIS A 32 -17.93 -1.04 6.32
CA HIS A 32 -18.03 -0.57 7.69
C HIS A 32 -18.45 0.90 7.70
N ALA A 33 -19.67 1.18 8.19
CA ALA A 33 -20.25 2.52 8.19
C ALA A 33 -19.56 3.40 9.25
N THR A 34 -18.47 4.07 8.86
CA THR A 34 -17.81 5.10 9.64
C THR A 34 -17.67 6.36 8.80
N ASN A 35 -17.81 7.51 9.45
CA ASN A 35 -17.58 8.80 8.83
C ASN A 35 -16.36 9.42 9.51
N ASN A 36 -15.48 9.98 8.68
CA ASN A 36 -14.39 10.82 9.13
C ASN A 36 -14.70 12.27 8.76
N GLU A 37 -14.07 13.20 9.45
CA GLU A 37 -14.21 14.62 9.15
C GLU A 37 -12.86 15.17 8.72
N LEU A 38 -12.85 15.87 7.59
CA LEU A 38 -11.70 16.64 7.13
C LEU A 38 -11.98 18.11 7.34
N THR A 39 -11.33 18.68 8.36
CA THR A 39 -11.44 20.07 8.78
C THR A 39 -10.20 20.86 8.40
N GLY A 40 -10.40 22.12 8.04
CA GLY A 40 -9.30 23.02 7.73
C GLY A 40 -9.78 24.43 7.44
N SER A 41 -8.87 25.27 6.95
CA SER A 41 -9.13 26.64 6.56
C SER A 41 -8.35 27.03 5.32
N ILE A 42 -8.99 27.83 4.47
CA ILE A 42 -8.33 28.52 3.37
C ILE A 42 -7.89 29.89 3.87
N VAL A 43 -6.60 30.19 3.73
CA VAL A 43 -6.03 31.49 4.14
C VAL A 43 -5.59 32.27 2.92
N LEU A 44 -6.10 33.48 2.78
CA LEU A 44 -5.77 34.41 1.71
C LEU A 44 -5.17 35.70 2.29
N ASN A 45 -3.91 35.97 1.98
CA ASN A 45 -3.15 37.14 2.40
C ASN A 45 -3.06 38.16 1.25
N LEU A 46 -3.76 39.28 1.40
CA LEU A 46 -3.86 40.34 0.40
C LEU A 46 -3.14 41.61 0.84
N SER A 47 -2.15 42.06 0.07
CA SER A 47 -1.52 43.36 0.29
C SER A 47 -2.35 44.54 -0.21
N LYS A 48 -3.30 44.28 -1.11
CA LYS A 48 -4.24 45.25 -1.70
C LYS A 48 -5.60 44.57 -1.89
N PRO A 49 -6.72 45.33 -1.88
CA PRO A 49 -8.03 44.76 -2.15
C PRO A 49 -8.08 44.00 -3.48
N LEU A 50 -8.79 42.87 -3.50
CA LEU A 50 -8.90 41.95 -4.64
C LEU A 50 -10.37 41.79 -5.04
N SER A 51 -10.69 41.99 -6.31
CA SER A 51 -12.00 41.61 -6.85
C SER A 51 -12.06 40.09 -7.07
N ALA A 52 -13.03 39.44 -6.42
CA ALA A 52 -13.26 38.01 -6.47
C ALA A 52 -14.76 37.72 -6.66
N SER A 53 -15.08 36.69 -7.46
CA SER A 53 -16.45 36.21 -7.65
C SER A 53 -16.76 34.96 -6.84
N LEU A 54 -15.73 34.23 -6.40
CA LEU A 54 -15.88 33.01 -5.61
C LEU A 54 -14.58 32.66 -4.89
N VAL A 55 -14.71 32.19 -3.66
CA VAL A 55 -13.69 31.38 -2.99
C VAL A 55 -14.29 30.01 -2.72
N ASP A 56 -13.70 28.97 -3.31
CA ASP A 56 -14.15 27.59 -3.15
C ASP A 56 -12.99 26.64 -2.86
N VAL A 57 -13.28 25.58 -2.13
CA VAL A 57 -12.36 24.46 -1.88
C VAL A 57 -12.97 23.18 -2.41
N LYS A 58 -12.14 22.37 -3.06
CA LYS A 58 -12.51 21.05 -3.55
C LYS A 58 -11.63 19.98 -2.93
N PHE A 59 -12.21 18.87 -2.51
CA PHE A 59 -11.48 17.65 -2.17
C PHE A 59 -11.71 16.62 -3.29
N VAL A 60 -10.64 16.22 -3.96
CA VAL A 60 -10.71 15.42 -5.20
C VAL A 60 -9.86 14.17 -5.05
N GLY A 61 -10.43 13.01 -5.37
CA GLY A 61 -9.75 11.73 -5.51
C GLY A 61 -9.74 11.27 -6.96
N LYS A 62 -8.58 10.83 -7.44
CA LYS A 62 -8.40 10.35 -8.81
C LYS A 62 -7.78 8.96 -8.83
N ALA A 63 -8.36 8.07 -9.62
CA ALA A 63 -7.76 6.82 -10.03
C ALA A 63 -7.10 7.00 -11.40
N GLN A 64 -5.89 6.47 -11.55
CA GLN A 64 -5.13 6.44 -12.79
C GLN A 64 -4.65 5.00 -13.03
N SER A 65 -4.68 4.55 -14.28
CA SER A 65 -4.11 3.27 -14.70
C SER A 65 -3.32 3.42 -15.99
N GLN A 66 -2.27 2.63 -16.12
CA GLN A 66 -1.39 2.54 -17.29
C GLN A 66 -1.69 1.25 -18.05
N TRP A 67 -1.69 1.34 -19.37
CA TRP A 67 -1.96 0.25 -20.31
C TRP A 67 -0.96 0.31 -21.47
N PRO A 68 0.29 -0.15 -21.26
CA PRO A 68 1.33 -0.13 -22.30
C PRO A 68 0.93 -0.84 -23.62
N GLU A 69 0.09 -1.86 -23.52
CA GLU A 69 -0.54 -2.61 -24.62
C GLU A 69 -1.57 -1.76 -25.40
N GLY A 70 -2.07 -0.70 -24.78
CA GLY A 70 -3.08 0.20 -25.32
C GLY A 70 -4.51 -0.30 -25.16
N ILE A 71 -5.42 0.64 -24.89
CA ILE A 71 -6.85 0.40 -24.68
C ILE A 71 -7.72 1.19 -25.65
N GLY A 72 -8.99 0.80 -25.71
CA GLY A 72 -10.02 1.39 -26.57
C GLY A 72 -10.03 0.83 -28.00
N PRO A 73 -10.97 1.29 -28.85
CA PRO A 73 -11.24 0.65 -30.15
C PRO A 73 -10.04 0.62 -31.12
N ARG A 74 -9.09 1.53 -30.94
CA ARG A 74 -7.86 1.61 -31.73
C ARG A 74 -6.61 1.09 -31.01
N GLY A 75 -6.71 0.70 -29.74
CA GLY A 75 -5.57 0.27 -28.93
C GLY A 75 -4.48 1.33 -28.76
N THR A 76 -4.81 2.62 -28.86
CA THR A 76 -3.81 3.72 -28.83
C THR A 76 -3.77 4.49 -27.51
N LYS A 77 -4.79 4.34 -26.66
CA LYS A 77 -4.84 5.03 -25.37
C LYS A 77 -4.00 4.22 -24.38
N LEU A 78 -2.88 4.78 -23.92
CA LEU A 78 -1.92 4.07 -23.06
C LEU A 78 -2.15 4.30 -21.56
N TYR A 79 -3.10 5.15 -21.19
CA TYR A 79 -3.42 5.44 -19.79
C TYR A 79 -4.88 5.89 -19.68
N HIS A 80 -5.47 5.73 -18.50
CA HIS A 80 -6.78 6.24 -18.19
C HIS A 80 -6.79 6.88 -16.80
N GLU A 81 -7.33 8.10 -16.72
CA GLU A 81 -7.63 8.80 -15.47
C GLU A 81 -9.14 8.93 -15.28
N LYS A 82 -9.60 8.76 -14.04
CA LYS A 82 -10.99 8.90 -13.61
C LYS A 82 -11.06 9.61 -12.25
N VAL A 83 -11.99 10.55 -12.11
CA VAL A 83 -12.32 11.12 -10.79
C VAL A 83 -13.23 10.13 -10.07
N ILE A 84 -12.78 9.65 -8.91
CA ILE A 84 -13.50 8.66 -8.09
C ILE A 84 -14.13 9.28 -6.84
N TRP A 85 -13.74 10.51 -6.51
CA TRP A 85 -14.28 11.27 -5.38
C TRP A 85 -14.20 12.76 -5.68
N GLU A 86 -15.28 13.50 -5.44
CA GLU A 86 -15.27 14.95 -5.48
C GLU A 86 -16.26 15.50 -4.44
N GLN A 87 -15.77 16.37 -3.58
CA GLN A 87 -16.60 17.26 -2.75
C GLN A 87 -16.16 18.70 -2.95
N GLN A 88 -17.11 19.62 -2.87
CA GLN A 88 -16.86 21.04 -3.05
C GLN A 88 -17.62 21.84 -2.00
N ALA A 89 -16.96 22.83 -1.41
CA ALA A 89 -17.57 23.83 -0.55
C ALA A 89 -17.30 25.22 -1.12
N ILE A 90 -18.37 26.00 -1.26
CA ILE A 90 -18.28 27.44 -1.52
C ILE A 90 -18.09 28.12 -0.16
N LEU A 91 -16.96 28.80 0.00
CA LEU A 91 -16.58 29.41 1.27
C LEU A 91 -16.94 30.89 1.33
N TRP A 92 -16.90 31.55 0.16
CA TRP A 92 -17.30 32.93 0.03
C TRP A 92 -17.76 33.22 -1.41
N GLN A 93 -18.79 34.02 -1.52
CA GLN A 93 -19.26 34.62 -2.76
C GLN A 93 -19.83 36.01 -2.44
N PRO A 94 -19.74 36.98 -3.36
CA PRO A 94 -20.37 38.28 -3.16
C PRO A 94 -21.89 38.18 -3.17
N ASP A 95 -22.55 39.04 -2.41
CA ASP A 95 -23.99 39.25 -2.51
C ASP A 95 -24.35 39.90 -3.85
N VAL A 96 -25.63 39.81 -4.24
CA VAL A 96 -26.13 40.24 -5.57
C VAL A 96 -25.79 41.70 -5.90
N ASP A 97 -25.72 42.56 -4.89
CA ASP A 97 -25.44 44.00 -5.03
C ASP A 97 -23.97 44.38 -4.76
N ASP A 98 -23.13 43.43 -4.34
CA ASP A 98 -21.72 43.67 -4.06
C ASP A 98 -20.86 43.46 -5.32
N LYS A 99 -19.89 44.36 -5.53
CA LYS A 99 -18.90 44.24 -6.60
C LYS A 99 -17.87 43.12 -6.33
N GLY A 100 -17.99 42.43 -5.20
CA GLY A 100 -17.15 41.31 -4.80
C GLY A 100 -15.71 41.73 -4.57
N MET A 101 -15.52 42.65 -3.63
CA MET A 101 -14.22 43.17 -3.25
C MET A 101 -13.80 42.63 -1.89
N ILE A 102 -12.75 41.80 -1.88
CA ILE A 102 -12.12 41.33 -0.65
C ILE A 102 -11.06 42.37 -0.24
N PRO A 103 -11.12 42.97 0.97
CA PRO A 103 -10.19 44.03 1.36
C PRO A 103 -8.76 43.51 1.57
N ALA A 104 -7.79 44.43 1.66
CA ALA A 104 -6.43 44.04 2.07
C ALA A 104 -6.44 43.47 3.50
N GLY A 105 -5.59 42.48 3.77
CA GLY A 105 -5.51 41.77 5.05
C GLY A 105 -5.43 40.26 4.90
N GLU A 106 -5.42 39.58 6.05
CA GLU A 106 -5.56 38.12 6.15
C GLU A 106 -7.05 37.77 6.19
N HIS A 107 -7.46 36.86 5.31
CA HIS A 107 -8.80 36.31 5.28
C HIS A 107 -8.72 34.81 5.50
N ARG A 108 -9.52 34.29 6.44
CA ARG A 108 -9.55 32.87 6.76
C ARG A 108 -10.98 32.35 6.64
N TRP A 109 -11.17 31.33 5.80
CA TRP A 109 -12.46 30.64 5.66
C TRP A 109 -12.34 29.18 6.08
N PRO A 110 -13.03 28.75 7.15
CA PRO A 110 -13.04 27.35 7.57
C PRO A 110 -13.86 26.50 6.59
N PHE A 111 -13.49 25.24 6.47
CA PHE A 111 -14.24 24.23 5.72
C PHE A 111 -14.27 22.91 6.48
N GLN A 112 -15.30 22.11 6.20
CA GLN A 112 -15.46 20.77 6.75
C GLN A 112 -16.06 19.87 5.66
N PHE A 113 -15.45 18.70 5.46
CA PHE A 113 -15.96 17.65 4.59
C PHE A 113 -16.23 16.39 5.40
N THR A 114 -17.43 15.82 5.25
CA THR A 114 -17.74 14.50 5.79
C THR A 114 -17.30 13.43 4.80
N LEU A 115 -16.34 12.61 5.21
CA LEU A 115 -15.71 11.58 4.40
C LEU A 115 -16.27 10.20 4.78
N SER A 116 -16.82 9.50 3.79
CA SER A 116 -17.31 8.12 3.98
C SER A 116 -16.14 7.13 4.00
N ASN A 117 -16.24 6.09 4.83
CA ASN A 117 -15.31 4.96 4.81
C ASN A 117 -15.30 4.16 3.50
N SER A 118 -16.32 4.38 2.64
CA SER A 118 -16.39 3.81 1.29
C SER A 118 -15.42 4.45 0.30
N MET A 119 -14.71 5.52 0.69
CA MET A 119 -13.61 6.08 -0.09
C MET A 119 -12.54 5.04 -0.38
N VAL A 120 -11.79 5.24 -1.46
CA VAL A 120 -10.64 4.39 -1.78
C VAL A 120 -9.42 4.91 -1.05
N GLU A 121 -8.60 4.00 -0.53
CA GLU A 121 -7.28 4.32 0.00
C GLU A 121 -6.33 4.85 -1.10
N THR A 122 -5.25 5.50 -0.69
CA THR A 122 -4.19 5.91 -1.61
C THR A 122 -3.44 4.66 -2.04
N ILE A 123 -3.53 4.32 -3.33
CA ILE A 123 -2.86 3.16 -3.92
C ILE A 123 -1.69 3.68 -4.75
N GLU A 124 -0.51 3.08 -4.57
CA GLU A 124 0.68 3.37 -5.36
C GLU A 124 1.27 2.06 -5.86
N ASP A 125 1.15 1.88 -7.17
CA ASP A 125 1.64 0.73 -7.90
C ASP A 125 2.08 1.17 -9.30
N ASP A 126 2.94 0.38 -9.94
CA ASP A 126 3.56 0.70 -11.23
C ASP A 126 2.53 0.82 -12.36
N MET A 127 1.45 0.03 -12.31
CA MET A 127 0.39 0.03 -13.33
C MET A 127 -0.82 0.87 -12.93
N ALA A 128 -1.00 1.20 -11.65
CA ALA A 128 -2.15 2.00 -11.24
C ALA A 128 -1.92 2.80 -9.95
N GLN A 129 -2.60 3.94 -9.86
CA GLN A 129 -2.48 4.85 -8.73
C GLN A 129 -3.84 5.41 -8.33
N VAL A 130 -4.05 5.60 -7.03
CA VAL A 130 -5.13 6.42 -6.48
C VAL A 130 -4.51 7.54 -5.66
N SER A 131 -4.89 8.79 -5.93
CA SER A 131 -4.35 9.97 -5.24
C SER A 131 -5.43 10.99 -4.89
N TYR A 132 -5.21 11.74 -3.81
CA TYR A 132 -6.13 12.72 -3.29
C TYR A 132 -5.48 14.10 -3.13
N TYR A 133 -6.25 15.16 -3.33
CA TYR A 133 -5.80 16.53 -3.07
C TYR A 133 -6.95 17.48 -2.73
N LEU A 134 -6.62 18.49 -1.93
CA LEU A 134 -7.42 19.70 -1.75
C LEU A 134 -7.01 20.75 -2.78
N SER A 135 -7.97 21.45 -3.36
CA SER A 135 -7.75 22.54 -4.29
C SER A 135 -8.58 23.75 -3.88
N ALA A 136 -7.92 24.76 -3.32
CA ALA A 136 -8.50 26.07 -3.07
C ALA A 136 -8.44 26.92 -4.33
N THR A 137 -9.54 27.60 -4.66
CA THR A 137 -9.65 28.45 -5.84
C THR A 137 -10.25 29.80 -5.44
N VAL A 138 -9.59 30.89 -5.82
CA VAL A 138 -10.16 32.24 -5.81
C VAL A 138 -10.40 32.66 -7.26
N ARG A 139 -11.67 32.76 -7.64
CA ARG A 139 -12.09 33.17 -8.98
C ARG A 139 -12.17 34.68 -9.04
N ARG A 140 -11.60 35.26 -10.10
CA ARG A 140 -11.55 36.72 -10.28
C ARG A 140 -12.46 37.12 -11.45
N PRO A 141 -13.37 38.09 -11.26
CA PRO A 141 -14.24 38.55 -12.34
C PRO A 141 -13.41 39.05 -13.54
N GLY A 142 -13.75 38.61 -14.74
CA GLY A 142 -13.09 39.05 -15.99
C GLY A 142 -11.65 38.58 -16.20
N SER A 143 -11.05 37.86 -15.25
CA SER A 143 -9.72 37.26 -15.42
C SER A 143 -9.81 35.82 -15.89
N LEU A 144 -9.03 35.45 -16.91
CA LEU A 144 -8.90 34.05 -17.37
C LEU A 144 -8.08 33.18 -16.40
N VAL A 145 -7.37 33.80 -15.44
CA VAL A 145 -6.49 33.10 -14.50
C VAL A 145 -7.00 33.26 -13.08
N ASN A 146 -7.57 32.17 -12.56
CA ASN A 146 -7.96 32.04 -11.16
C ASN A 146 -6.74 31.75 -10.29
N TRP A 147 -6.72 32.27 -9.06
CA TRP A 147 -5.70 31.85 -8.10
C TRP A 147 -6.09 30.48 -7.60
N LYS A 148 -5.13 29.55 -7.61
CA LYS A 148 -5.34 28.18 -7.18
C LYS A 148 -4.20 27.74 -6.30
N ARG A 149 -4.53 27.06 -5.20
CA ARG A 149 -3.57 26.36 -4.36
C ARG A 149 -4.00 24.91 -4.25
N ARG A 150 -3.06 23.99 -4.45
CA ARG A 150 -3.27 22.56 -4.28
C ARG A 150 -2.47 22.09 -3.07
N ARG A 151 -3.06 21.19 -2.29
CA ARG A 151 -2.41 20.45 -1.21
C ARG A 151 -2.73 18.97 -1.39
N ASP A 152 -1.71 18.13 -1.52
CA ASP A 152 -1.92 16.69 -1.62
C ASP A 152 -2.32 16.12 -0.27
N MET A 153 -3.19 15.12 -0.30
CA MET A 153 -3.77 14.47 0.87
C MET A 153 -3.46 12.99 0.82
N LEU A 154 -3.14 12.41 1.97
CA LEU A 154 -2.93 10.97 2.10
C LEU A 154 -4.16 10.33 2.72
N VAL A 155 -4.67 9.27 2.09
CA VAL A 155 -5.79 8.48 2.59
C VAL A 155 -5.28 7.06 2.85
N LEU A 156 -5.25 6.62 4.09
CA LEU A 156 -4.77 5.29 4.49
C LEU A 156 -5.91 4.47 5.04
N ARG A 157 -5.88 3.16 4.84
CA ARG A 157 -6.86 2.23 5.42
C ARG A 157 -6.20 1.38 6.49
N THR A 158 -6.75 1.44 7.69
CA THR A 158 -6.36 0.64 8.86
C THR A 158 -7.31 -0.54 9.01
N LEU A 159 -6.96 -1.49 9.87
CA LEU A 159 -7.89 -2.52 10.30
C LEU A 159 -9.04 -1.95 11.13
N SER A 160 -10.13 -2.73 11.20
CA SER A 160 -11.16 -2.54 12.21
C SER A 160 -10.66 -3.03 13.57
N SER A 161 -11.15 -2.46 14.67
CA SER A 161 -10.87 -2.92 16.03
C SER A 161 -11.26 -4.39 16.28
N ASP A 162 -12.11 -4.96 15.42
CA ASP A 162 -12.58 -6.34 15.50
C ASP A 162 -11.66 -7.36 14.81
N ASP A 163 -10.46 -6.97 14.36
CA ASP A 163 -9.59 -7.90 13.66
C ASP A 163 -9.20 -9.08 14.57
N ARG A 164 -9.43 -10.31 14.07
CA ARG A 164 -9.33 -11.53 14.88
C ARG A 164 -8.10 -12.32 14.50
N MET A 165 -7.53 -13.02 15.50
CA MET A 165 -6.57 -14.09 15.25
C MET A 165 -7.15 -15.10 14.25
N ILE A 166 -6.33 -15.58 13.32
CA ILE A 166 -6.72 -16.65 12.40
C ILE A 166 -6.17 -17.94 12.97
N ARG A 167 -7.06 -18.88 13.35
CA ARG A 167 -6.68 -20.23 13.76
C ARG A 167 -7.15 -21.24 12.72
N MET A 168 -6.22 -22.04 12.24
CA MET A 168 -6.44 -23.09 11.26
C MET A 168 -6.03 -24.42 11.86
N GLU A 169 -6.89 -25.42 11.73
CA GLU A 169 -6.62 -26.77 12.21
C GLU A 169 -6.78 -27.78 11.08
N ARG A 170 -5.87 -28.75 11.03
CA ARG A 170 -5.88 -29.86 10.10
C ARG A 170 -5.68 -31.14 10.88
N GLU A 171 -6.67 -32.00 10.78
CA GLU A 171 -6.64 -33.32 11.39
C GLU A 171 -6.30 -34.37 10.34
N THR A 172 -5.28 -35.18 10.63
CA THR A 172 -4.93 -36.37 9.85
C THR A 172 -4.88 -37.59 10.77
N ASP A 173 -4.68 -38.77 10.20
CA ASP A 173 -4.51 -40.01 10.97
C ASP A 173 -3.20 -40.05 11.75
N TRP A 174 -2.23 -39.22 11.37
CA TRP A 174 -0.87 -39.24 11.89
C TRP A 174 -0.50 -38.03 12.74
N CYS A 175 -1.21 -36.91 12.59
CA CYS A 175 -0.97 -35.70 13.38
C CYS A 175 -2.21 -34.78 13.38
N THR A 176 -2.41 -34.05 14.47
CA THR A 176 -3.25 -32.84 14.46
C THR A 176 -2.34 -31.63 14.36
N ALA A 177 -2.49 -30.86 13.29
CA ALA A 177 -1.71 -29.65 13.00
C ALA A 177 -2.56 -28.41 13.20
N THR A 178 -2.18 -27.52 14.11
CA THR A 178 -2.80 -26.22 14.32
C THR A 178 -1.81 -25.12 13.98
N ILE A 179 -2.25 -24.17 13.16
CA ILE A 179 -1.53 -22.92 12.88
C ILE A 179 -2.39 -21.76 13.35
N ALA A 180 -1.82 -20.85 14.13
CA ALA A 180 -2.50 -19.64 14.59
C ALA A 180 -1.70 -18.40 14.19
N LEU A 181 -2.30 -17.51 13.40
CA LEU A 181 -1.81 -16.16 13.20
C LEU A 181 -2.35 -15.28 14.33
N GLU A 182 -1.48 -14.51 14.97
CA GLU A 182 -1.90 -13.62 16.06
C GLU A 182 -2.75 -12.46 15.54
N GLN A 183 -2.49 -12.05 14.30
CA GLN A 183 -3.20 -10.97 13.60
C GLN A 183 -3.44 -11.39 12.16
N SER A 184 -4.53 -10.93 11.55
CA SER A 184 -4.82 -11.24 10.14
C SER A 184 -4.13 -10.27 9.18
N ALA A 185 -3.58 -9.17 9.72
CA ALA A 185 -2.88 -8.16 8.95
C ALA A 185 -1.52 -7.83 9.53
N VAL A 186 -0.70 -7.24 8.66
CA VAL A 186 0.65 -6.80 9.00
C VAL A 186 1.06 -5.65 8.10
N VAL A 187 1.81 -4.71 8.65
CA VAL A 187 2.38 -3.61 7.86
C VAL A 187 3.54 -4.16 7.00
N ALA A 188 3.65 -3.72 5.75
CA ALA A 188 4.76 -4.11 4.89
C ALA A 188 6.13 -3.89 5.58
N GLY A 189 7.00 -4.89 5.53
CA GLY A 189 8.31 -4.88 6.18
C GLY A 189 8.29 -5.01 7.70
N ALA A 190 7.14 -5.27 8.34
CA ALA A 190 7.08 -5.53 9.78
C ALA A 190 7.23 -7.03 10.09
N HIS A 191 7.38 -7.33 11.37
CA HIS A 191 7.37 -8.69 11.87
C HIS A 191 5.94 -9.24 11.94
N PHE A 192 5.76 -10.49 11.50
CA PHE A 192 4.48 -11.18 11.51
C PHE A 192 4.55 -12.45 12.36
N PRO A 193 4.03 -12.42 13.60
CA PRO A 193 4.10 -13.56 14.50
C PRO A 193 3.00 -14.58 14.22
N LEU A 194 3.37 -15.85 14.23
CA LEU A 194 2.44 -16.98 14.15
C LEU A 194 2.90 -18.13 15.04
N THR A 195 1.98 -19.04 15.38
CA THR A 195 2.27 -20.22 16.20
C THR A 195 1.92 -21.49 15.45
N PHE A 196 2.81 -22.47 15.50
CA PHE A 196 2.56 -23.86 15.09
C PHE A 196 2.37 -24.74 16.31
N MET A 197 1.50 -25.73 16.18
CA MET A 197 1.30 -26.78 17.15
C MET A 197 1.03 -28.10 16.42
N PHE A 198 1.92 -29.06 16.57
CA PHE A 198 1.74 -30.42 16.04
C PHE A 198 1.58 -31.41 17.19
N VAL A 199 0.49 -32.18 17.14
CA VAL A 199 0.20 -33.26 18.08
C VAL A 199 0.25 -34.59 17.32
N PRO A 200 1.38 -35.34 17.38
CA PRO A 200 1.52 -36.59 16.65
C PRO A 200 0.60 -37.67 17.24
N LYS A 201 -0.11 -38.41 16.38
CA LYS A 201 -0.99 -39.54 16.76
C LYS A 201 -0.29 -40.90 16.68
N GLN A 202 0.88 -40.95 16.06
CA GLN A 202 1.70 -42.15 15.96
C GLN A 202 3.19 -41.82 16.16
N LYS A 203 3.97 -42.82 16.57
CA LYS A 203 5.42 -42.67 16.78
C LYS A 203 6.14 -42.60 15.43
N GLY A 204 7.27 -41.88 15.40
CA GLY A 204 8.15 -41.79 14.24
C GLY A 204 7.74 -40.77 13.18
N VAL A 205 6.73 -39.93 13.45
CA VAL A 205 6.44 -38.75 12.61
C VAL A 205 7.59 -37.76 12.75
N ALA A 206 8.10 -37.24 11.65
CA ALA A 206 9.06 -36.15 11.66
C ALA A 206 8.72 -35.07 10.63
N LEU A 207 8.99 -33.82 10.98
CA LEU A 207 8.88 -32.67 10.11
C LEU A 207 10.15 -32.53 9.27
N GLU A 208 9.99 -32.44 7.96
CA GLU A 208 11.09 -32.53 7.00
C GLU A 208 11.41 -31.19 6.35
N CYS A 209 10.37 -30.42 6.05
CA CYS A 209 10.49 -29.15 5.35
C CYS A 209 9.35 -28.21 5.77
N ILE A 210 9.65 -26.93 5.90
CA ILE A 210 8.68 -25.86 5.99
C ILE A 210 9.02 -24.83 4.90
N SER A 211 8.06 -24.45 4.08
CA SER A 211 8.18 -23.38 3.10
C SER A 211 7.08 -22.35 3.31
N MET A 212 7.46 -21.07 3.44
CA MET A 212 6.53 -19.97 3.64
C MET A 212 6.67 -18.91 2.56
N VAL A 213 5.56 -18.59 1.91
CA VAL A 213 5.51 -17.65 0.78
C VAL A 213 4.28 -16.76 0.90
N VAL A 214 4.46 -15.45 0.70
CA VAL A 214 3.33 -14.55 0.41
C VAL A 214 3.08 -14.58 -1.09
N GLN A 215 1.86 -14.90 -1.49
CA GLN A 215 1.39 -14.79 -2.86
C GLN A 215 0.61 -13.49 -2.98
N GLU A 216 1.05 -12.59 -3.86
CA GLU A 216 0.35 -11.35 -4.19
C GLU A 216 -0.29 -11.51 -5.57
N HIS A 217 -1.60 -11.25 -5.64
CA HIS A 217 -2.34 -11.21 -6.87
C HIS A 217 -2.83 -9.78 -7.10
N LYS A 218 -2.32 -9.14 -8.16
CA LYS A 218 -2.74 -7.82 -8.62
C LYS A 218 -3.68 -7.99 -9.80
N ALA A 219 -4.80 -7.29 -9.80
CA ALA A 219 -5.74 -7.24 -10.92
C ALA A 219 -6.23 -5.83 -11.18
N TYR A 220 -5.98 -5.35 -12.39
CA TYR A 220 -6.41 -4.04 -12.88
C TYR A 220 -7.54 -4.24 -13.87
N ARG A 221 -8.64 -3.51 -13.70
CA ARG A 221 -9.83 -3.67 -14.55
C ARG A 221 -10.40 -2.33 -14.96
N LEU A 222 -10.57 -2.14 -16.27
CA LEU A 222 -11.30 -1.03 -16.85
C LEU A 222 -12.47 -1.57 -17.68
N ALA A 223 -13.62 -1.70 -17.03
CA ALA A 223 -14.83 -2.24 -17.65
C ALA A 223 -15.25 -1.45 -18.90
N GLU A 224 -15.12 -0.12 -18.88
CA GLU A 224 -15.46 0.77 -20.01
C GLU A 224 -14.64 0.52 -21.28
N TYR A 225 -13.47 -0.12 -21.15
CA TYR A 225 -12.61 -0.48 -22.27
C TYR A 225 -12.50 -2.00 -22.47
N HIS A 226 -13.25 -2.81 -21.72
CA HIS A 226 -13.11 -4.27 -21.66
C HIS A 226 -11.65 -4.71 -21.46
N ALA A 227 -10.88 -3.92 -20.72
CA ALA A 227 -9.47 -4.15 -20.50
C ALA A 227 -9.26 -4.71 -19.10
N ALA A 228 -8.46 -5.76 -19.00
CA ALA A 228 -8.11 -6.38 -17.73
C ALA A 228 -6.67 -6.90 -17.81
N ARG A 229 -5.93 -6.73 -16.72
CA ARG A 229 -4.58 -7.27 -16.54
C ARG A 229 -4.47 -7.86 -15.15
N SER A 230 -3.74 -8.95 -15.03
CA SER A 230 -3.46 -9.56 -13.73
C SER A 230 -2.02 -10.02 -13.63
N GLU A 231 -1.44 -9.86 -12.46
CA GLU A 231 -0.07 -10.27 -12.16
C GLU A 231 -0.05 -11.09 -10.87
N ASN A 232 0.80 -12.11 -10.85
CA ASN A 232 0.96 -12.98 -9.69
C ASN A 232 2.42 -12.99 -9.27
N MET A 233 2.67 -12.54 -8.05
CA MET A 233 3.99 -12.48 -7.46
C MET A 233 4.08 -13.44 -6.27
N LYS A 234 5.27 -13.97 -6.05
CA LYS A 234 5.57 -14.85 -4.92
C LYS A 234 6.78 -14.34 -4.18
N PHE A 235 6.61 -14.01 -2.91
CA PHE A 235 7.65 -13.51 -2.04
C PHE A 235 7.98 -14.55 -0.99
N LYS A 236 9.22 -15.05 -1.01
CA LYS A 236 9.71 -15.93 0.05
C LYS A 236 9.84 -15.13 1.34
N ILE A 237 9.40 -15.72 2.44
CA ILE A 237 9.44 -15.09 3.75
C ILE A 237 10.62 -15.65 4.53
N ASN A 238 11.39 -14.76 5.15
CA ASN A 238 12.48 -15.16 6.03
C ASN A 238 11.94 -15.34 7.46
N LEU A 239 12.41 -16.39 8.14
CA LEU A 239 12.21 -16.51 9.58
C LEU A 239 13.21 -15.61 10.29
N ASP A 240 12.71 -14.70 11.11
CA ASP A 240 13.53 -13.83 11.95
C ASP A 240 13.93 -14.57 13.24
N SER A 241 12.94 -15.03 14.00
CA SER A 241 13.14 -15.77 15.25
C SER A 241 12.11 -16.90 15.43
N ALA A 242 12.46 -17.88 16.26
CA ALA A 242 11.55 -18.94 16.70
C ALA A 242 11.81 -19.26 18.17
N SER A 243 10.74 -19.35 18.95
CA SER A 243 10.78 -19.72 20.35
C SER A 243 9.82 -20.87 20.63
N SER A 244 10.24 -21.79 21.50
CA SER A 244 9.35 -22.83 22.01
C SER A 244 8.31 -22.18 22.91
N ALA A 245 7.03 -22.51 22.71
CA ALA A 245 5.95 -21.96 23.53
C ALA A 245 5.90 -22.60 24.94
N THR A 246 6.53 -23.75 25.12
CA THR A 246 6.57 -24.49 26.40
C THR A 246 7.82 -24.21 27.22
N ASP A 247 8.90 -23.71 26.60
CA ASP A 247 10.16 -23.39 27.29
C ASP A 247 10.86 -22.17 26.62
N PRO A 248 10.59 -20.95 27.10
CA PRO A 248 11.17 -19.72 26.56
C PRO A 248 12.68 -19.57 26.84
N GLU A 249 13.27 -20.35 27.75
CA GLU A 249 14.71 -20.24 28.08
C GLU A 249 15.60 -21.04 27.12
N MET A 250 14.98 -21.85 26.25
CA MET A 250 15.66 -22.75 25.29
C MET A 250 15.68 -22.21 23.84
N GLU A 251 15.70 -20.89 23.67
CA GLU A 251 15.59 -20.19 22.36
C GLU A 251 16.61 -20.70 21.32
N ASP A 252 17.90 -20.78 21.66
CA ASP A 252 18.98 -21.03 20.69
C ASP A 252 18.93 -22.42 20.03
N ALA A 253 18.71 -23.48 20.82
CA ALA A 253 18.74 -24.85 20.31
C ALA A 253 17.50 -25.16 19.45
N SER A 254 16.37 -24.57 19.80
CA SER A 254 15.08 -24.78 19.18
C SER A 254 14.96 -24.00 17.85
N PHE A 255 15.51 -22.79 17.79
CA PHE A 255 15.69 -21.99 16.58
C PHE A 255 16.59 -22.67 15.54
N ALA A 256 17.71 -23.29 15.96
CA ALA A 256 18.62 -23.99 15.06
C ALA A 256 17.97 -25.19 14.35
N GLN A 257 17.10 -25.93 15.05
CA GLN A 257 16.35 -27.05 14.47
C GLN A 257 15.31 -26.57 13.45
N LEU A 258 14.50 -25.58 13.79
CA LEU A 258 13.50 -25.02 12.87
C LEU A 258 14.13 -24.34 11.66
N ARG A 259 15.24 -23.63 11.85
CA ARG A 259 16.03 -23.05 10.76
C ARG A 259 16.53 -24.13 9.81
N ARG A 260 16.82 -25.34 10.30
CA ARG A 260 17.14 -26.50 9.44
C ARG A 260 15.93 -26.93 8.60
N ALA A 261 14.72 -27.00 9.16
CA ALA A 261 13.50 -27.34 8.39
C ALA A 261 13.08 -26.27 7.38
N LEU A 262 13.41 -25.00 7.63
CA LEU A 262 13.15 -23.91 6.68
C LEU A 262 14.16 -23.84 5.55
N ASN A 263 15.42 -24.24 5.80
CA ASN A 263 16.50 -24.12 4.83
C ASN A 263 16.90 -25.45 4.15
N ALA A 264 16.53 -26.60 4.72
CA ALA A 264 16.84 -27.92 4.19
C ALA A 264 15.55 -28.72 3.96
N LYS A 265 15.52 -29.50 2.86
CA LYS A 265 14.35 -30.33 2.48
C LYS A 265 14.20 -31.62 3.31
N ASN A 266 15.16 -31.94 4.18
CA ASN A 266 15.22 -33.19 4.94
C ASN A 266 15.72 -32.95 6.37
N ALA A 267 15.09 -32.02 7.09
CA ALA A 267 15.54 -31.67 8.44
C ALA A 267 15.29 -32.76 9.48
N HIS A 268 14.34 -33.65 9.21
CA HIS A 268 13.97 -34.80 10.03
C HIS A 268 13.83 -34.46 11.52
N ILE A 269 12.98 -33.48 11.85
CA ILE A 269 12.71 -33.05 13.22
C ILE A 269 11.62 -33.95 13.83
N PRO A 270 11.95 -34.83 14.80
CA PRO A 270 11.01 -35.82 15.27
C PRO A 270 9.95 -35.20 16.21
N LEU A 271 8.68 -35.55 16.01
CA LEU A 271 7.59 -35.10 16.87
C LEU A 271 7.50 -36.03 18.09
N THR A 272 8.35 -35.78 19.10
CA THR A 272 8.58 -36.69 20.25
C THR A 272 7.69 -36.36 21.46
N VAL A 273 6.37 -36.47 21.28
CA VAL A 273 5.35 -36.58 22.36
C VAL A 273 5.53 -35.63 23.57
N GLU A 274 5.40 -34.34 23.27
CA GLU A 274 4.91 -33.20 24.07
C GLU A 274 4.54 -32.18 22.97
N PRO A 275 3.56 -31.26 23.13
CA PRO A 275 3.06 -30.50 22.00
C PRO A 275 4.21 -29.77 21.31
N PHE A 276 4.50 -30.13 20.06
CA PHE A 276 5.53 -29.46 19.26
C PHE A 276 4.98 -28.08 18.94
N GLN A 277 5.24 -27.12 19.84
CA GLN A 277 4.60 -25.82 19.82
C GLN A 277 5.64 -24.72 19.74
N TYR A 278 5.60 -23.97 18.66
CA TYR A 278 6.59 -22.95 18.34
C TYR A 278 5.93 -21.67 17.89
N ARG A 279 6.36 -20.57 18.48
CA ARG A 279 6.05 -19.22 18.01
C ARG A 279 7.16 -18.81 17.06
N LEU A 280 6.77 -18.45 15.84
CA LEU A 280 7.65 -17.99 14.77
C LEU A 280 7.39 -16.51 14.53
N VAL A 281 8.46 -15.74 14.36
CA VAL A 281 8.38 -14.35 13.92
C VAL A 281 8.90 -14.29 12.49
N LEU A 282 8.01 -13.93 11.58
CA LEU A 282 8.34 -13.83 10.16
C LEU A 282 8.72 -12.39 9.80
N GLN A 283 9.80 -12.21 9.04
CA GLN A 283 10.13 -10.93 8.46
C GLN A 283 9.37 -10.75 7.14
N MET A 284 8.36 -9.88 7.13
CA MET A 284 7.59 -9.63 5.92
C MET A 284 8.41 -8.86 4.87
N PRO A 285 8.15 -9.07 3.57
CA PRO A 285 8.72 -8.25 2.51
C PRO A 285 8.38 -6.77 2.71
N ASP A 286 9.30 -5.89 2.29
CA ASP A 286 9.13 -4.44 2.42
C ASP A 286 8.19 -3.86 1.35
N CYS A 287 7.87 -2.57 1.49
CA CYS A 287 6.97 -1.90 0.56
C CYS A 287 7.60 -1.53 -0.80
N LYS A 288 8.87 -1.90 -1.06
CA LYS A 288 9.45 -1.76 -2.40
C LYS A 288 9.02 -2.91 -3.29
N SER A 289 8.84 -4.08 -2.70
CA SER A 289 8.55 -5.33 -3.38
C SER A 289 7.08 -5.71 -3.26
N LEU A 290 6.46 -5.44 -2.12
CA LEU A 290 5.09 -5.84 -1.78
C LEU A 290 4.18 -4.61 -1.69
N THR A 291 3.08 -4.62 -2.42
CA THR A 291 2.09 -3.55 -2.36
C THR A 291 1.08 -3.83 -1.25
N HIS A 292 0.42 -2.81 -0.69
CA HIS A 292 -0.61 -3.03 0.32
C HIS A 292 -1.88 -3.65 -0.29
N SER A 293 -2.64 -4.41 0.50
CA SER A 293 -3.93 -4.97 0.10
C SER A 293 -4.95 -3.86 -0.14
N THR A 294 -5.78 -4.00 -1.17
CA THR A 294 -6.77 -2.98 -1.54
C THR A 294 -8.19 -3.52 -1.59
N TYR A 295 -9.18 -2.61 -1.51
CA TYR A 295 -10.61 -2.95 -1.66
C TYR A 295 -11.23 -2.40 -2.95
N PHE A 296 -10.45 -1.71 -3.78
CA PHE A 296 -10.95 -1.07 -5.00
C PHE A 296 -11.07 -2.06 -6.16
N PRO A 297 -12.27 -2.30 -6.73
CA PRO A 297 -12.45 -3.34 -7.76
C PRO A 297 -11.68 -3.11 -9.07
N GLU A 298 -11.36 -1.86 -9.40
CA GLU A 298 -10.57 -1.51 -10.59
C GLU A 298 -9.06 -1.70 -10.37
N ILE A 299 -8.59 -1.71 -9.11
CA ILE A 299 -7.19 -1.93 -8.71
C ILE A 299 -7.20 -2.84 -7.48
N GLU A 300 -7.32 -4.14 -7.73
CA GLU A 300 -7.47 -5.16 -6.70
C GLU A 300 -6.11 -5.81 -6.40
N ILE A 301 -5.65 -5.70 -5.17
CA ILE A 301 -4.40 -6.31 -4.70
C ILE A 301 -4.73 -7.19 -3.50
N ARG A 302 -4.49 -8.49 -3.61
CA ARG A 302 -4.80 -9.49 -2.58
C ARG A 302 -3.57 -10.31 -2.22
N HIS A 303 -3.49 -10.70 -0.96
CA HIS A 303 -2.38 -11.46 -0.42
C HIS A 303 -2.84 -12.76 0.22
N ILE A 304 -2.12 -13.84 -0.05
CA ILE A 304 -2.32 -15.15 0.56
C ILE A 304 -0.99 -15.58 1.18
N LEU A 305 -1.00 -15.84 2.48
CA LEU A 305 0.09 -16.54 3.13
C LEU A 305 -0.06 -18.03 2.85
N HIS A 306 0.91 -18.60 2.16
CA HIS A 306 1.01 -20.02 1.87
C HIS A 306 2.13 -20.66 2.69
N ILE A 307 1.74 -21.53 3.62
CA ILE A 307 2.65 -22.34 4.45
C ILE A 307 2.51 -23.79 3.97
N HIS A 308 3.61 -24.32 3.44
CA HIS A 308 3.71 -25.68 2.95
C HIS A 308 4.64 -26.48 3.86
N MET A 309 4.21 -27.65 4.31
CA MET A 309 5.01 -28.50 5.20
C MET A 309 5.01 -29.94 4.73
N GLU A 310 6.18 -30.56 4.76
CA GLU A 310 6.37 -31.96 4.42
C GLU A 310 6.77 -32.77 5.66
N PHE A 311 6.20 -33.96 5.80
CA PHE A 311 6.41 -34.86 6.92
C PHE A 311 6.81 -36.26 6.44
N SER A 312 7.62 -36.93 7.25
CA SER A 312 7.99 -38.33 7.08
C SER A 312 7.31 -39.22 8.09
N MET A 313 7.03 -40.45 7.67
CA MET A 313 6.40 -41.47 8.50
C MET A 313 7.26 -42.75 8.45
N PRO A 314 7.32 -43.55 9.53
CA PRO A 314 8.20 -44.72 9.57
C PRO A 314 7.79 -45.81 8.58
N ASN A 315 6.52 -45.86 8.18
CA ASN A 315 5.96 -46.87 7.29
C ASN A 315 5.50 -46.31 5.92
N CYS A 316 5.92 -45.09 5.56
CA CYS A 316 5.54 -44.48 4.28
C CYS A 316 6.79 -44.02 3.54
N SER A 317 6.95 -44.47 2.29
CA SER A 317 8.04 -44.01 1.42
C SER A 317 7.78 -42.61 0.86
N GLU A 318 6.52 -42.18 0.78
CA GLU A 318 6.14 -40.85 0.28
C GLU A 318 6.03 -39.83 1.41
N ARG A 319 6.41 -38.58 1.11
CA ARG A 319 6.24 -37.45 2.02
C ARG A 319 4.75 -37.13 2.15
N SER A 320 4.28 -36.99 3.38
CA SER A 320 2.94 -36.46 3.66
C SER A 320 2.98 -34.94 3.71
N VAL A 321 1.99 -34.27 3.13
CA VAL A 321 1.97 -32.81 2.99
C VAL A 321 0.83 -32.21 3.81
N ILE A 322 1.11 -31.09 4.47
CA ILE A 322 0.07 -30.20 4.97
C ILE A 322 0.28 -28.80 4.39
N ASP A 323 -0.71 -28.33 3.64
CA ASP A 323 -0.76 -27.00 3.06
C ASP A 323 -1.78 -26.12 3.79
N PHE A 324 -1.33 -24.93 4.20
CA PHE A 324 -2.18 -23.89 4.73
C PHE A 324 -2.10 -22.67 3.83
N ARG A 325 -3.27 -22.23 3.35
CA ARG A 325 -3.42 -21.00 2.58
C ARG A 325 -4.43 -20.13 3.30
N THR A 326 -3.99 -18.97 3.74
CA THR A 326 -4.84 -18.02 4.45
C THR A 326 -4.73 -16.64 3.83
N PRO A 327 -5.84 -15.97 3.55
CA PRO A 327 -5.78 -14.56 3.18
C PRO A 327 -5.18 -13.77 4.34
N ILE A 328 -4.32 -12.82 4.02
CA ILE A 328 -3.77 -11.85 4.97
C ILE A 328 -3.92 -10.45 4.39
N THR A 329 -3.96 -9.45 5.26
CA THR A 329 -4.03 -8.05 4.84
C THR A 329 -2.65 -7.41 4.99
N ILE A 330 -2.06 -6.96 3.88
CA ILE A 330 -0.84 -6.15 3.95
C ILE A 330 -1.27 -4.70 4.07
N MET A 331 -0.85 -4.04 5.16
CA MET A 331 -1.12 -2.64 5.42
C MET A 331 0.00 -1.75 4.86
N ASP A 332 -0.35 -0.51 4.52
CA ASP A 332 0.60 0.47 4.01
C ASP A 332 1.72 0.76 5.02
N CYS A 333 2.97 0.78 4.57
CA CYS A 333 4.14 1.05 5.39
C CYS A 333 4.11 2.39 6.14
N ARG A 334 3.32 3.36 5.66
CA ARG A 334 3.16 4.67 6.28
C ARG A 334 2.31 4.63 7.55
N LEU A 335 1.69 3.49 7.85
CA LEU A 335 0.95 3.26 9.10
C LEU A 335 1.85 2.87 10.29
N LYS A 336 3.16 2.64 10.11
CA LYS A 336 4.04 2.14 11.19
C LYS A 336 4.03 3.02 12.45
N ASP A 337 3.83 4.33 12.33
CA ASP A 337 3.81 5.27 13.46
C ASP A 337 2.57 5.14 14.36
N GLU A 338 1.42 4.68 13.84
CA GLU A 338 0.19 4.53 14.66
C GLU A 338 0.20 3.27 15.54
N PHE A 339 0.97 2.25 15.18
CA PHE A 339 0.94 0.94 15.85
C PHE A 339 2.09 0.74 16.86
N GLY A 340 2.95 1.74 17.08
CA GLY A 340 4.09 1.63 18.01
C GLY A 340 5.07 0.51 17.64
N LEU A 341 5.12 0.12 16.36
CA LEU A 341 6.02 -0.91 15.87
C LEU A 341 7.45 -0.35 15.85
N PRO A 342 8.47 -1.11 16.29
CA PRO A 342 9.82 -0.59 16.45
C PRO A 342 10.30 0.04 15.15
N ALA A 343 10.60 1.33 15.21
CA ALA A 343 11.32 2.04 14.16
C ALA A 343 12.65 1.31 13.96
N TYR A 344 12.85 0.68 12.80
CA TYR A 344 14.16 0.16 12.47
C TYR A 344 15.16 1.31 12.48
N GLU A 345 16.32 1.03 13.07
CA GLU A 345 17.45 1.93 13.27
C GLU A 345 17.66 2.82 12.05
N GLU A 346 17.72 4.13 12.32
CA GLU A 346 17.96 5.18 11.34
C GLU A 346 19.24 4.89 10.56
N CYS A 347 19.11 4.40 9.33
CA CYS A 347 20.19 4.49 8.37
C CYS A 347 20.25 5.96 7.91
N ALA A 348 20.94 6.79 8.70
CA ALA A 348 21.14 8.20 8.41
C ALA A 348 21.77 8.34 7.01
N PRO A 349 21.22 9.17 6.11
CA PRO A 349 21.83 9.40 4.81
C PRO A 349 23.19 10.07 5.00
N SER A 350 24.25 9.44 4.50
CA SER A 350 25.59 10.03 4.48
C SER A 350 25.61 11.30 3.65
N ALA A 351 26.33 12.33 4.13
CA ALA A 351 26.41 13.67 3.55
C ALA A 351 26.97 13.76 2.11
N SER A 352 27.28 12.63 1.46
CA SER A 352 27.79 12.54 0.08
C SER A 352 26.73 12.48 -1.02
N ASP A 353 25.44 12.35 -0.70
CA ASP A 353 24.36 12.20 -1.70
C ASP A 353 23.79 13.53 -2.25
N LEU A 354 24.38 14.67 -1.87
CA LEU A 354 23.77 16.00 -2.07
C LEU A 354 23.89 16.60 -3.48
N ASP A 355 24.47 15.92 -4.48
CA ASP A 355 24.78 16.59 -5.76
C ASP A 355 24.12 16.02 -7.03
N ARG A 356 23.15 15.10 -6.94
CA ARG A 356 22.42 14.59 -8.13
C ARG A 356 20.91 14.43 -7.94
N GLY A 357 20.16 15.55 -8.00
CA GLY A 357 18.75 15.52 -8.42
C GLY A 357 17.82 16.61 -7.87
N GLU A 358 17.77 17.77 -8.54
CA GLU A 358 16.91 18.91 -8.17
C GLU A 358 15.39 18.65 -8.24
N GLY A 359 14.93 17.63 -8.98
CA GLY A 359 13.51 17.21 -8.99
C GLY A 359 13.15 16.23 -7.86
N ARG A 360 14.13 15.47 -7.38
CA ARG A 360 13.98 14.33 -6.46
C ARG A 360 13.92 14.77 -5.00
N LEU A 361 14.67 15.80 -4.65
CA LEU A 361 14.63 16.46 -3.33
C LEU A 361 13.31 17.20 -3.11
N LYS A 362 12.65 17.74 -4.15
CA LYS A 362 11.37 18.46 -4.02
C LYS A 362 10.23 17.56 -3.57
N ALA A 363 10.15 16.32 -4.02
CA ALA A 363 9.09 15.40 -3.64
C ALA A 363 9.19 14.98 -2.16
N LEU A 364 10.42 14.70 -1.70
CA LEU A 364 10.71 14.35 -0.30
C LEU A 364 10.60 15.57 0.62
N SER A 365 11.13 16.72 0.20
CA SER A 365 10.95 17.98 0.94
C SER A 365 9.49 18.39 1.01
N ASN A 366 8.70 18.12 -0.03
CA ASN A 366 7.26 18.35 -0.02
C ASN A 366 6.53 17.37 0.91
N SER A 367 6.88 16.08 0.93
CA SER A 367 6.28 15.12 1.87
C SER A 367 6.56 15.49 3.33
N LEU A 368 7.79 15.90 3.65
CA LEU A 368 8.17 16.42 4.97
C LEU A 368 7.46 17.74 5.29
N ALA A 369 7.38 18.67 4.33
CA ALA A 369 6.67 19.95 4.50
C ALA A 369 5.14 19.80 4.60
N MET A 370 4.59 18.66 4.14
CA MET A 370 3.16 18.34 4.25
C MET A 370 2.82 17.55 5.53
N GLY A 371 3.83 17.17 6.33
CA GLY A 371 3.64 16.46 7.60
C GLY A 371 3.40 14.95 7.48
N PHE A 372 3.87 14.33 6.39
CA PHE A 372 3.76 12.88 6.21
C PHE A 372 4.96 12.15 6.80
N PHE A 373 4.74 10.99 7.45
CA PHE A 373 5.80 10.04 7.73
C PHE A 373 6.44 9.56 6.43
N VAL A 374 7.77 9.39 6.46
CA VAL A 374 8.56 9.01 5.30
C VAL A 374 9.28 7.69 5.61
N CYS A 375 8.72 6.55 5.20
CA CYS A 375 9.49 5.31 5.25
C CYS A 375 10.73 5.44 4.34
N PRO A 376 11.94 5.07 4.79
CA PRO A 376 13.13 5.00 3.93
C PRO A 376 12.91 4.05 2.75
N CYS A 377 12.24 2.92 3.01
CA CYS A 377 11.85 1.94 2.02
C CYS A 377 10.98 2.55 0.90
N TYR A 378 9.94 3.27 1.30
CA TYR A 378 9.02 3.98 0.40
C TYR A 378 9.72 5.13 -0.35
N THR A 379 10.65 5.82 0.30
CA THR A 379 11.47 6.87 -0.34
C THR A 379 12.27 6.31 -1.50
N GLU A 380 12.88 5.15 -1.34
CA GLU A 380 13.59 4.46 -2.41
C GLU A 380 12.65 3.93 -3.49
N TYR A 381 11.52 3.32 -3.12
CA TYR A 381 10.47 2.93 -4.08
C TYR A 381 10.02 4.12 -4.93
N ARG A 382 9.79 5.29 -4.31
CA ARG A 382 9.46 6.51 -5.07
C ARG A 382 10.58 6.96 -6.02
N LYS A 383 11.85 6.71 -5.69
CA LYS A 383 12.97 7.01 -6.60
C LYS A 383 12.94 6.11 -7.83
N THR A 384 12.47 4.87 -7.73
CA THR A 384 12.38 3.90 -8.83
C THR A 384 11.10 4.02 -9.65
N VAL A 385 9.98 4.42 -9.06
CA VAL A 385 8.68 4.51 -9.75
C VAL A 385 8.50 5.82 -10.51
N MET A 386 9.09 6.92 -10.02
CA MET A 386 8.98 8.23 -10.67
C MET A 386 10.08 8.54 -11.72
N GLY A 387 10.92 7.57 -12.08
CA GLY A 387 11.77 7.62 -13.28
C GLY A 387 11.89 6.22 -13.85
N ASN A 388 11.73 5.94 -15.14
CA ASN A 388 11.94 6.78 -16.31
C ASN A 388 10.86 6.53 -17.39
N ARG A 389 10.67 7.53 -18.26
CA ARG A 389 10.08 7.35 -19.60
C ARG A 389 10.75 6.21 -20.39
N GLU A 390 12.00 5.91 -20.06
CA GLU A 390 12.78 4.79 -20.60
C GLU A 390 12.28 3.44 -20.09
N ASP A 391 11.94 3.28 -18.81
CA ASP A 391 11.38 2.03 -18.25
C ASP A 391 9.99 1.75 -18.84
N PHE A 392 9.20 2.81 -19.08
CA PHE A 392 7.93 2.69 -19.81
C PHE A 392 8.11 2.23 -21.26
N LEU A 393 9.15 2.70 -21.95
CA LEU A 393 9.48 2.27 -23.31
C LEU A 393 10.04 0.84 -23.33
N LEU A 394 10.82 0.45 -22.32
CA LEU A 394 11.37 -0.90 -22.14
C LEU A 394 10.27 -1.91 -21.82
N LEU A 395 9.36 -1.59 -20.90
CA LEU A 395 8.21 -2.45 -20.58
C LEU A 395 7.31 -2.62 -21.81
N ARG A 396 7.08 -1.55 -22.57
CA ARG A 396 6.36 -1.62 -23.85
C ARG A 396 7.09 -2.49 -24.87
N GLN A 397 8.42 -2.39 -24.97
CA GLN A 397 9.22 -3.25 -25.85
C GLN A 397 9.19 -4.72 -25.41
N GLN A 398 9.25 -5.00 -24.11
CA GLN A 398 9.12 -6.35 -23.55
C GLN A 398 7.76 -6.97 -23.87
N ILE A 399 6.67 -6.26 -23.60
CA ILE A 399 5.30 -6.73 -23.91
C ILE A 399 5.13 -6.95 -25.42
N ILE A 400 5.64 -6.05 -26.27
CA ILE A 400 5.63 -6.25 -27.73
C ILE A 400 6.44 -7.49 -28.12
N SER A 401 7.60 -7.72 -27.49
CA SER A 401 8.46 -8.87 -27.78
C SER A 401 7.82 -10.21 -27.35
N GLU A 402 7.12 -10.25 -26.23
CA GLU A 402 6.39 -11.44 -25.76
C GLU A 402 5.21 -11.77 -26.68
N HIS A 403 4.50 -10.75 -27.19
CA HIS A 403 3.41 -10.92 -28.15
C HIS A 403 3.88 -11.21 -29.59
N THR A 404 5.15 -10.97 -29.93
CA THR A 404 5.72 -11.23 -31.26
C THR A 404 6.68 -12.42 -31.32
N ALA A 405 6.94 -13.08 -30.19
CA ALA A 405 7.71 -14.31 -30.15
C ALA A 405 6.96 -15.43 -30.91
N LEU A 406 7.46 -15.79 -32.09
CA LEU A 406 7.01 -16.97 -32.82
C LEU A 406 7.34 -18.22 -31.99
N PRO A 407 6.45 -19.24 -31.96
CA PRO A 407 6.75 -20.50 -31.30
C PRO A 407 7.99 -21.13 -31.94
N PRO A 408 8.82 -21.85 -31.15
CA PRO A 408 9.99 -22.52 -31.69
C PRO A 408 9.57 -23.48 -32.82
N PRO A 409 10.35 -23.57 -33.91
CA PRO A 409 10.05 -24.51 -34.98
C PRO A 409 10.01 -25.93 -34.40
N TYR A 410 8.98 -26.68 -34.77
CA TYR A 410 8.92 -28.10 -34.45
C TYR A 410 10.10 -28.80 -35.13
N ASP A 411 11.05 -29.30 -34.34
CA ASP A 411 12.05 -30.25 -34.84
C ASP A 411 11.31 -31.55 -35.20
N GLY A 412 11.35 -31.90 -36.49
CA GLY A 412 10.81 -33.14 -37.05
C GLY A 412 11.82 -34.27 -37.11
#